data_AF-A0A1Z4R8E5-F1
#
_entry.id   AF-A0A1Z4R8E5-F1
#
_cell.length_a   1.000
_cell.length_b   1.000
_cell.length_c   1.000
_cell.angle_alpha   90.00
_cell.angle_beta   90.00
_cell.angle_gamma   90.00
#
_symmetry.space_group_name_H-M   'P 1'
#
loop_
_entity.id
_entity.type
_entity.pdbx_description
1 polymer ?
#
loop_
_entity_poly.entity_id
_entity_poly.type
_entity_poly.pdbx_seq_one_letter_code
_entity_poly.pdbx_strand_id
1 'polypeptide(L)'
;MAITVECKTRPEGSKPNALRRSGILPANLYGHKGRESISLVVDAKTVERLLKQARVDKTEIELSISDINWNGKAVIKEVQTHPAKGTIYHLSFYSIAKD
;
A
#
# COMPACT_ATOMS: atom_id res chain seq x y z
N MET A 1 -15.63 4.01 -10.90
CA MET A 1 -15.26 2.65 -10.45
C MET A 1 -14.40 2.80 -9.20
N ALA A 2 -14.74 2.11 -8.12
CA ALA A 2 -13.86 2.04 -6.95
C ALA A 2 -12.64 1.19 -7.30
N ILE A 3 -11.44 1.67 -6.98
CA ILE A 3 -10.21 0.89 -7.18
C ILE A 3 -9.92 0.19 -5.86
N THR A 4 -10.07 -1.14 -5.86
CA THR A 4 -9.82 -1.97 -4.68
C THR A 4 -8.40 -2.53 -4.72
N VAL A 5 -7.71 -2.46 -3.58
CA VAL A 5 -6.34 -2.95 -3.40
C VAL A 5 -6.32 -3.92 -2.24
N GLU A 6 -5.91 -5.15 -2.53
CA GLU A 6 -5.72 -6.19 -1.52
C GLU A 6 -4.29 -6.15 -0.97
N CYS A 7 -4.19 -6.08 0.35
CA CYS A 7 -2.95 -6.03 1.11
C CYS A 7 -2.93 -7.16 2.13
N LYS A 8 -1.73 -7.57 2.53
CA LYS A 8 -1.51 -8.46 3.68
C LYS A 8 -0.64 -7.76 4.70
N THR A 9 -0.69 -8.21 5.94
CA THR A 9 0.24 -7.76 6.97
C THR A 9 1.65 -8.25 6.64
N ARG A 10 2.64 -7.43 6.97
CA ARG A 10 4.03 -7.82 6.78
C ARG A 10 4.42 -8.83 7.87
N PRO A 11 4.90 -10.04 7.54
CA PRO A 11 5.42 -10.96 8.53
C PRO A 11 6.62 -10.35 9.28
N GLU A 12 6.66 -10.55 10.58
CA GLU A 12 7.76 -10.09 11.42
C GLU A 12 9.10 -10.75 10.98
N GLY A 13 10.19 -9.97 10.96
CA GLY A 13 11.49 -10.44 10.48
C GLY A 13 11.65 -10.57 8.96
N SER A 14 10.64 -10.24 8.16
CA SER A 14 10.75 -10.26 6.70
C SER A 14 11.71 -9.19 6.18
N LYS A 15 12.67 -9.62 5.33
CA LYS A 15 13.66 -8.73 4.72
C LYS A 15 13.04 -8.00 3.52
N PRO A 16 12.94 -6.65 3.50
CA PRO A 16 12.31 -5.91 2.41
C PRO A 16 12.89 -6.20 1.02
N ASN A 17 14.20 -6.44 0.93
CA ASN A 17 14.84 -6.79 -0.34
C ASN A 17 14.45 -8.20 -0.84
N ALA A 18 14.18 -9.14 0.07
CA ALA A 18 13.68 -10.46 -0.32
C ALA A 18 12.25 -10.36 -0.87
N LEU A 19 11.38 -9.59 -0.20
CA LEU A 19 10.01 -9.33 -0.65
C LEU A 19 9.99 -8.71 -2.05
N ARG A 20 10.80 -7.69 -2.30
CA ARG A 20 10.87 -7.05 -3.62
C ARG A 20 11.31 -8.01 -4.73
N ARG A 21 12.26 -8.91 -4.44
CA ARG A 21 12.70 -9.95 -5.39
C ARG A 21 11.61 -10.98 -5.66
N SER A 22 10.71 -11.24 -4.71
CA SER A 22 9.56 -12.13 -4.90
C SER A 22 8.35 -11.44 -5.52
N GLY A 23 8.48 -10.19 -6.02
CA GLY A 23 7.38 -9.44 -6.62
C GLY A 23 6.41 -8.84 -5.61
N ILE A 24 6.75 -8.79 -4.33
CA ILE A 24 5.93 -8.24 -3.26
C ILE A 24 6.54 -6.92 -2.78
N LEU A 25 5.76 -5.86 -2.81
CA LEU A 25 6.18 -4.54 -2.34
C LEU A 25 5.82 -4.33 -0.87
N PRO A 26 6.78 -3.84 -0.06
CA PRO A 26 6.46 -3.33 1.26
C PRO A 26 5.61 -2.06 1.15
N ALA A 27 4.54 -1.99 1.93
CA ALA A 27 3.69 -0.81 2.07
C ALA A 27 3.38 -0.52 3.53
N ASN A 28 2.87 0.67 3.83
CA ASN A 28 2.40 1.05 5.18
C ASN A 28 1.00 1.67 5.10
N LEU A 29 0.16 1.40 6.10
CA LEU A 29 -1.10 2.11 6.32
C LEU A 29 -1.03 2.86 7.64
N TYR A 30 -1.30 4.17 7.64
CA TYR A 30 -1.35 4.98 8.85
C TYR A 30 -2.57 5.89 8.86
N GLY A 31 -2.89 6.46 10.02
CA GLY A 31 -4.08 7.30 10.21
C GLY A 31 -5.40 6.53 10.35
N HIS A 32 -5.36 5.19 10.34
CA HIS A 32 -6.55 4.35 10.53
C HIS A 32 -7.06 4.36 11.97
N LYS A 33 -6.17 4.56 12.94
CA LYS A 33 -6.49 4.66 14.37
C LYS A 33 -5.55 5.65 15.07
N GLY A 34 -5.75 6.93 14.79
CA GLY A 34 -4.92 8.00 15.34
C GLY A 34 -3.45 7.88 14.91
N ARG A 35 -2.58 7.52 15.85
CA ARG A 35 -1.12 7.39 15.63
C ARG A 35 -0.67 5.97 15.26
N GLU A 36 -1.59 5.01 15.19
CA GLU A 36 -1.23 3.63 14.82
C GLU A 36 -0.85 3.52 13.33
N SER A 37 0.08 2.61 13.04
CA SER A 37 0.49 2.27 11.68
C SER A 37 0.59 0.74 11.54
N ILE A 38 0.15 0.23 10.39
CA ILE A 38 0.19 -1.18 10.05
C ILE A 38 1.21 -1.35 8.93
N SER A 39 2.19 -2.24 9.16
CA SER A 39 3.12 -2.66 8.14
C SER A 39 2.44 -3.66 7.21
N LEU A 40 2.40 -3.34 5.93
CA LEU A 40 1.71 -4.12 4.90
C LEU A 40 2.68 -4.63 3.83
N VAL A 41 2.17 -5.55 3.05
CA VAL A 41 2.74 -6.05 1.81
C VAL A 41 1.65 -6.14 0.74
N VAL A 42 2.02 -5.82 -0.50
CA VAL A 42 1.11 -5.78 -1.66
C VAL A 42 1.83 -6.33 -2.89
N ASP A 43 1.12 -6.95 -3.82
CA ASP A 43 1.70 -7.39 -5.10
C ASP A 43 2.16 -6.18 -5.91
N ALA A 44 3.41 -6.23 -6.42
CA ALA A 44 3.98 -5.21 -7.28
C ALA A 44 3.11 -4.95 -8.52
N LYS A 45 2.54 -5.98 -9.14
CA LYS A 45 1.67 -5.83 -10.33
C LYS A 45 0.39 -5.08 -10.00
N THR A 46 -0.17 -5.31 -8.82
CA THR A 46 -1.35 -4.58 -8.34
C THR A 46 -1.02 -3.11 -8.15
N VAL A 47 0.14 -2.79 -7.57
CA VAL A 47 0.60 -1.40 -7.41
C VAL A 47 0.87 -0.72 -8.75
N GLU A 48 1.47 -1.41 -9.72
CA GLU A 48 1.70 -0.84 -11.05
C GLU A 48 0.39 -0.50 -11.77
N ARG A 49 -0.63 -1.37 -11.65
CA ARG A 49 -1.97 -1.11 -12.20
C ARG A 49 -2.64 0.04 -11.47
N LEU A 50 -2.55 0.05 -10.15
CA LEU A 50 -3.08 1.09 -9.29
C LEU A 50 -2.52 2.46 -9.67
N LEU A 51 -1.19 2.61 -9.79
CA LEU A 51 -0.56 3.88 -10.11
C LEU A 51 -0.83 4.40 -11.52
N LYS A 52 -1.25 3.53 -12.45
CA LYS A 52 -1.73 3.95 -13.78
C LYS A 52 -3.13 4.59 -13.73
N GLN A 53 -3.93 4.22 -12.74
CA GLN A 53 -5.33 4.64 -12.60
C GLN A 53 -5.52 5.72 -11.51
N ALA A 54 -4.70 5.68 -10.46
CA ALA A 54 -4.79 6.53 -9.29
C ALA A 54 -3.74 7.63 -9.31
N ARG A 55 -4.15 8.82 -8.86
CA ARG A 55 -3.29 9.97 -8.63
C ARG A 55 -2.94 10.01 -7.13
N VAL A 56 -1.65 10.13 -6.83
CA VAL A 56 -1.15 10.34 -5.47
C VAL A 56 -1.83 11.55 -4.84
N ASP A 57 -2.18 11.44 -3.55
CA ASP A 57 -2.89 12.43 -2.74
C ASP A 57 -4.30 12.85 -3.23
N LYS A 58 -4.83 12.24 -4.29
CA LYS A 58 -6.13 12.64 -4.87
C LYS A 58 -7.13 11.51 -5.00
N THR A 59 -6.68 10.33 -5.38
CA THR A 59 -7.59 9.22 -5.68
C THR A 59 -7.89 8.42 -4.42
N GLU A 60 -9.16 8.41 -4.03
CA GLU A 60 -9.66 7.48 -3.02
C GLU A 60 -9.64 6.05 -3.56
N ILE A 61 -9.09 5.14 -2.75
CA ILE A 61 -9.01 3.71 -3.04
C ILE A 61 -9.64 2.94 -1.89
N GLU A 62 -10.20 1.77 -2.19
CA GLU A 62 -10.64 0.82 -1.17
C GLU A 62 -9.49 -0.12 -0.85
N LEU A 63 -9.07 -0.15 0.39
CA LEU A 63 -7.95 -0.95 0.84
C LEU A 63 -8.47 -2.06 1.75
N SER A 64 -8.17 -3.30 1.39
CA SER A 64 -8.58 -4.52 2.10
C SER A 64 -7.34 -5.22 2.65
N ILE A 65 -7.31 -5.50 3.95
CA ILE A 65 -6.21 -6.21 4.62
C ILE A 65 -6.72 -7.58 5.04
N SER A 66 -6.33 -8.62 4.30
CA SER A 66 -6.88 -9.98 4.47
C SER A 66 -6.62 -10.56 5.86
N ASP A 67 -5.45 -10.33 6.44
CA ASP A 67 -5.04 -10.99 7.69
C ASP A 67 -5.79 -10.46 8.93
N ILE A 68 -6.25 -9.21 8.91
CA ILE A 68 -6.96 -8.57 10.02
C ILE A 68 -8.42 -8.24 9.68
N ASN A 69 -8.90 -8.72 8.53
CA ASN A 69 -10.24 -8.45 7.99
C ASN A 69 -10.62 -6.96 8.03
N TRP A 70 -9.64 -6.07 7.81
CA TRP A 70 -9.85 -4.64 7.81
C TRP A 70 -10.15 -4.17 6.40
N ASN A 71 -11.22 -3.40 6.24
CA ASN A 71 -11.54 -2.70 5.01
C ASN A 71 -11.73 -1.21 5.30
N GLY A 72 -11.23 -0.37 4.41
CA GLY A 72 -11.33 1.06 4.61
C GLY A 72 -10.97 1.84 3.37
N LYS A 73 -11.38 3.11 3.36
CA LYS A 73 -10.96 4.04 2.33
C LYS A 73 -9.59 4.61 2.69
N ALA A 74 -8.73 4.62 1.70
CA ALA A 74 -7.39 5.16 1.84
C ALA A 74 -7.05 6.00 0.61
N VAL A 75 -5.99 6.80 0.75
CA VAL A 75 -5.38 7.56 -0.33
C VAL A 75 -3.90 7.17 -0.38
N ILE A 76 -3.33 7.12 -1.58
CA ILE A 76 -1.88 6.95 -1.73
C ILE A 76 -1.24 8.26 -1.31
N LYS A 77 -0.49 8.28 -0.20
CA LYS A 77 0.24 9.47 0.24
C LYS A 77 1.59 9.59 -0.43
N GLU A 78 2.31 8.47 -0.52
CA GLU A 78 3.70 8.49 -0.97
C GLU A 78 3.99 7.26 -1.82
N VAL A 79 4.78 7.47 -2.86
CA VAL A 79 5.31 6.42 -3.72
C VAL A 79 6.82 6.61 -3.78
N GLN A 80 7.55 5.62 -3.29
CA GLN A 80 9.01 5.67 -3.35
C GLN A 80 9.51 4.84 -4.52
N THR A 81 10.20 5.52 -5.43
CA THR A 81 10.72 4.95 -6.67
C THR A 81 12.22 5.10 -6.74
N HIS A 82 12.87 4.11 -7.35
CA HIS A 82 14.30 4.16 -7.57
C HIS A 82 14.62 5.26 -8.60
N PRO A 83 15.46 6.25 -8.28
CA PRO A 83 15.64 7.44 -9.12
C PRO A 83 16.15 7.11 -10.53
N ALA A 84 17.08 6.15 -10.66
CA ALA A 84 17.62 5.77 -11.97
C ALA A 84 16.84 4.68 -12.72
N LYS A 85 16.08 3.81 -12.02
CA LYS A 85 15.44 2.62 -12.63
C LYS A 85 13.93 2.77 -12.77
N GLY A 86 13.32 3.73 -12.07
CA GLY A 86 11.87 3.87 -11.99
C GLY A 86 11.17 2.76 -11.21
N THR A 87 11.89 1.77 -10.69
CA THR A 87 11.31 0.64 -9.95
C THR A 87 10.76 1.12 -8.61
N ILE A 88 9.47 0.86 -8.36
CA ILE A 88 8.83 1.15 -7.08
C ILE A 88 9.38 0.20 -6.03
N TYR A 89 9.68 0.71 -4.85
CA TYR A 89 10.22 -0.11 -3.75
C TYR A 89 9.47 0.06 -2.43
N HIS A 90 8.62 1.08 -2.31
CA HIS A 90 7.74 1.28 -1.15
C HIS A 90 6.52 2.13 -1.53
N LEU A 91 5.42 1.92 -0.80
CA LEU A 91 4.17 2.67 -0.96
C LEU A 91 3.56 3.00 0.41
N SER A 92 3.06 4.22 0.58
CA SER A 92 2.43 4.65 1.83
C SER A 92 0.97 5.03 1.58
N PHE A 93 0.07 4.44 2.36
CA PHE A 93 -1.36 4.71 2.35
C PHE A 93 -1.76 5.50 3.59
N TYR A 94 -2.58 6.52 3.38
CA TYR A 94 -3.22 7.26 4.44
C TYR A 94 -4.69 6.85 4.50
N SER A 95 -5.14 6.37 5.67
CA SER A 95 -6.55 6.08 5.89
C SER A 95 -7.33 7.38 5.96
N ILE A 96 -8.32 7.51 5.11
CA ILE A 96 -9.35 8.55 5.24
C ILE A 96 -10.50 7.89 5.97
N ALA A 97 -10.53 8.04 7.29
CA ALA A 97 -11.69 7.64 8.08
C ALA A 97 -12.93 8.32 7.46
N LYS A 98 -13.86 7.52 6.93
CA LYS A 98 -15.22 8.00 6.73
C LYS A 98 -15.97 7.66 8.01
N ASP A 99 -16.44 8.70 8.68
CA ASP A 99 -17.64 8.62 9.53
C ASP A 99 -18.79 7.94 8.78
#